data_AF-A0A971XIX9-F1
#
_entry.id   AF-A0A971XIX9-F1
#
_cell.length_a   1.000
_cell.length_b   1.000
_cell.length_c   1.000
_cell.angle_alpha   90.00
_cell.angle_beta   90.00
_cell.angle_gamma   90.00
#
_symmetry.space_group_name_H-M   'P 1'
#
loop_
_entity.id
_entity.type
_entity.pdbx_description
1 polymer ?
#
loop_
_entity_poly.entity_id
_entity_poly.type
_entity_poly.pdbx_seq_one_letter_code
_entity_poly.pdbx_strand_id
1 'polypeptide(L)' 'VFPSKGEMRKTVQAGGVMINKEKLELFDETIALSHLIGDKYILAQRGKKNYFLLIAE' A
#
# COMPACT_ATOMS: atom_id res chain seq x y z
N VAL A 1 -7.75 -0.19 -5.52
CA VAL A 1 -7.51 0.40 -4.17
C VAL A 1 -7.83 1.90 -4.12
N PHE A 2 -7.38 2.70 -5.08
CA PHE A 2 -7.73 4.14 -5.19
C PHE A 2 -8.52 4.43 -6.47
N PRO A 3 -9.38 5.46 -6.49
CA PRO A 3 -10.12 5.87 -7.69
C PRO A 3 -9.24 6.55 -8.74
N SER A 4 -8.14 7.18 -8.33
CA SER A 4 -7.23 7.89 -9.23
C SER A 4 -5.77 7.90 -8.74
N LYS A 5 -4.81 8.11 -9.65
CA LYS A 5 -3.39 8.31 -9.30
C LYS A 5 -3.16 9.57 -8.44
N GLY A 6 -3.97 10.61 -8.66
CA GLY A 6 -3.89 11.86 -7.88
C GLY A 6 -4.33 11.69 -6.43
N GLU A 7 -5.43 10.97 -6.19
CA GLU A 7 -5.86 10.64 -4.82
C GLU A 7 -4.89 9.73 -4.09
N MET A 8 -4.29 8.77 -4.79
CA MET A 8 -3.24 7.93 -4.21
C MET A 8 -2.12 8.81 -3.66
N ARG A 9 -1.53 9.70 -4.49
CA ARG A 9 -0.43 10.58 -4.07
C ARG A 9 -0.79 11.46 -2.88
N LYS A 10 -1.97 12.08 -2.89
CA LYS A 10 -2.47 12.90 -1.77
C LYS A 10 -2.61 12.08 -0.49
N THR A 11 -3.13 10.85 -0.59
CA THR A 11 -3.33 9.99 0.58
C THR A 11 -2.00 9.48 1.14
N VAL A 12 -1.02 9.16 0.28
CA VAL A 12 0.34 8.77 0.71
C VAL A 12 1.03 9.93 1.43
N GLN A 13 1.00 11.13 0.86
CA GLN A 13 1.57 12.33 1.51
C GLN A 13 0.91 12.65 2.86
N ALA A 14 -0.40 12.39 3.00
CA ALA A 14 -1.11 12.53 4.26
C ALA A 14 -0.83 11.39 5.26
N GLY A 15 0.01 10.41 4.90
CA GLY A 15 0.31 9.25 5.73
C GLY A 15 -0.85 8.26 5.89
N GLY A 16 -1.83 8.32 4.98
CA GLY A 16 -3.04 7.51 5.02
C GLY A 16 -2.90 6.15 4.33
N VAL A 17 -1.69 5.75 3.93
CA VAL A 17 -1.42 4.47 3.26
C VAL A 17 -0.41 3.68 4.08
N MET A 18 -0.76 2.42 4.35
CA MET A 18 0.13 1.47 4.98
C MET A 18 0.24 0.20 4.13
N ILE A 19 1.41 -0.40 4.09
CA ILE A 19 1.71 -1.65 3.42
C ILE A 19 2.32 -2.59 4.45
N ASN A 20 1.74 -3.78 4.64
CA ASN A 20 2.15 -4.75 5.66
C ASN A 20 2.27 -4.16 7.08
N LYS A 21 1.40 -3.18 7.41
CA LYS A 21 1.42 -2.37 8.65
C LYS A 21 2.57 -1.37 8.77
N GLU A 22 3.39 -1.22 7.76
CA GLU A 22 4.39 -0.16 7.65
C GLU A 22 3.78 1.03 6.91
N LYS A 23 4.09 2.25 7.36
CA LYS A 23 3.59 3.47 6.72
C LYS A 23 4.37 3.72 5.45
N LEU A 24 3.65 3.96 4.36
CA LEU A 24 4.28 4.30 3.09
C LEU A 24 4.70 5.77 3.13
N GLU A 25 6.01 6.04 3.10
CA GLU A 25 6.56 7.40 3.18
C GLU A 25 6.65 8.05 1.79
N LEU A 26 6.99 7.25 0.77
CA LEU A 26 7.16 7.71 -0.60
C LEU A 26 6.16 7.03 -1.55
N PHE A 27 5.56 7.81 -2.45
CA PHE A 27 4.58 7.27 -3.40
C PHE A 27 5.21 6.43 -4.52
N ASP A 28 6.51 6.58 -4.74
CA ASP A 28 7.32 5.88 -5.74
C ASP A 28 8.18 4.78 -5.12
N GLU A 29 7.96 4.46 -3.84
CA GLU A 29 8.61 3.34 -3.18
C GLU A 29 8.30 2.04 -3.93
N THR A 30 9.35 1.33 -4.32
CA THR A 30 9.23 0.09 -5.08
C THR A 30 9.04 -1.07 -4.11
N ILE A 31 7.90 -1.75 -4.20
CA ILE A 31 7.66 -2.95 -3.41
C ILE A 31 8.43 -4.12 -4.04
N ALA A 32 9.51 -4.52 -3.38
CA ALA A 32 10.30 -5.69 -3.73
C ALA A 32 9.67 -7.00 -3.23
N LEU A 33 10.19 -8.13 -3.74
CA LEU A 33 9.81 -9.50 -3.34
C LEU A 33 9.91 -9.73 -1.82
N SER A 34 10.85 -9.05 -1.14
CA SER A 34 11.01 -9.14 0.33
C SER A 34 9.82 -8.65 1.13
N HIS A 35 8.92 -7.85 0.53
CA HIS A 35 7.69 -7.41 1.16
C HIS A 35 6.52 -8.36 0.90
N LEU A 36 6.70 -9.42 0.11
CA LEU A 36 5.64 -10.39 -0.10
C LEU A 36 5.49 -11.27 1.13
N ILE A 37 4.26 -11.34 1.62
CA ILE A 37 3.86 -12.30 2.65
C ILE A 37 3.68 -13.65 1.94
N GLY A 38 4.57 -14.59 2.25
CA GLY A 38 4.55 -15.94 1.65
C GLY A 38 4.68 -15.91 0.13
N ASP A 39 5.52 -15.01 -0.40
CA ASP A 39 5.83 -14.85 -1.83
C ASP A 39 4.62 -14.61 -2.74
N LYS A 40 3.48 -14.19 -2.17
CA LYS A 40 2.22 -14.09 -2.92
C LYS A 40 1.35 -12.91 -2.54
N TYR A 41 1.43 -12.40 -1.31
CA TYR A 41 0.46 -11.43 -0.81
C TYR A 41 1.09 -10.13 -0.33
N ILE A 42 0.37 -9.02 -0.52
CA ILE A 42 0.67 -7.72 0.08
C ILE A 42 -0.58 -7.24 0.80
N LEU A 43 -0.43 -6.83 2.07
CA LEU A 43 -1.51 -6.21 2.81
C LEU A 43 -1.46 -4.69 2.61
N ALA A 44 -2.33 -4.16 1.77
CA ALA A 44 -2.49 -2.72 1.59
C ALA A 44 -3.60 -2.18 2.49
N GLN A 45 -3.34 -1.07 3.16
CA GLN A 45 -4.28 -0.41 4.05
C GLN A 45 -4.43 1.06 3.67
N ARG A 46 -5.68 1.52 3.60
CA ARG A 46 -6.06 2.92 3.33
C ARG A 46 -6.83 3.49 4.52
N GLY A 47 -6.19 4.38 5.26
CA GLY A 47 -6.69 4.90 6.52
C GLY A 47 -6.82 3.80 7.57
N LYS A 48 -7.69 3.97 8.57
CA LYS A 48 -7.79 3.02 9.70
C LYS A 48 -8.62 1.76 9.42
N LYS A 49 -9.59 1.82 8.51
CA LYS A 49 -10.62 0.76 8.35
C LYS A 49 -10.57 0.01 7.03
N ASN A 50 -9.93 0.55 5.99
CA ASN A 50 -9.93 -0.11 4.69
C ASN A 50 -8.67 -0.96 4.54
N TYR A 51 -8.86 -2.28 4.53
CA TYR A 51 -7.83 -3.27 4.30
C TYR A 51 -8.07 -3.94 2.96
N PHE A 52 -7.01 -4.17 2.21
CA PHE A 52 -7.01 -4.79 0.90
C PHE A 52 -5.88 -5.81 0.88
N LEU A 53 -6.21 -7.04 0.48
CA LEU A 53 -5.21 -8.05 0.18
C LEU A 53 -4.93 -8.00 -1.32
N LEU A 54 -3.70 -7.66 -1.68
CA LEU A 54 -3.21 -7.69 -3.05
C LEU A 54 -2.49 -9.01 -3.27
N ILE A 55 -2.72 -9.63 -4.42
CA ILE A 55 -2.03 -10.84 -4.84
C ILE A 55 -1.00 -10.41 -5.89
N ALA A 56 0.26 -10.72 -5.64
CA ALA A 56 1.33 -10.59 -6.62
C ALA A 56 1.34 -11.90 -7.44
N GLU A 57 0.96 -11.80 -8.71
CA GLU A 57 1.05 -12.86 -9.71
C GLU A 57 2.06 -12.45 -10.79
#